data_AF-A0A2R6KI56-F1
#
_entry.id   AF-A0A2R6KI56-F1
#
_cell.length_a   1.000
_cell.length_b   1.000
_cell.length_c   1.000
_cell.angle_alpha   90.00
_cell.angle_beta   90.00
_cell.angle_gamma   90.00
#
_symmetry.space_group_name_H-M   'P 1'
#
loop_
_entity.id
_entity.type
_entity.pdbx_description
1 polymer ?
#
loop_
_entity_poly.entity_id
_entity_poly.type
_entity_poly.pdbx_seq_one_letter_code
_entity_poly.pdbx_strand_id
1 'polypeptide(L)'
;MSRAALYDLYETVQVSVILIVNGRTSFLGNLRDRIHPRYAAAREIHFDKYSKEAFAEVVGGRAGAGLRAGVVVDEAVQTIAAVADNARAAVRILRTAARSALDNRITPEDIVEAVPDAHETLRDRALSRLGDRHRYVFEILEESGPMRAGDIRERYAEVTGDEVSSSPSRGICRS
;
A
#
# COMPACT_ATOMS: atom_id res chain seq x y z
N MET A 1 5.23 5.19 -14.53
CA MET A 1 6.67 5.37 -14.80
C MET A 1 6.87 5.17 -16.29
N SER A 2 7.44 6.14 -17.01
CA SER A 2 7.62 6.02 -18.47
C SER A 2 8.64 4.91 -18.73
N ARG A 3 8.42 4.10 -19.79
CA ARG A 3 9.37 3.04 -20.19
C ARG A 3 10.78 3.60 -20.39
N ALA A 4 10.90 4.81 -20.94
CA ALA A 4 12.17 5.50 -21.15
C ALA A 4 12.99 5.68 -19.86
N ALA A 5 12.35 6.03 -18.73
CA ALA A 5 13.07 6.25 -17.48
C ALA A 5 13.76 4.99 -16.93
N LEU A 6 13.20 3.80 -17.17
CA LEU A 6 13.86 2.54 -16.79
C LEU A 6 15.08 2.25 -17.68
N TYR A 7 15.01 2.59 -18.96
CA TYR A 7 16.15 2.47 -19.88
C TYR A 7 17.27 3.46 -19.54
N ASP A 8 16.94 4.71 -19.25
CA ASP A 8 17.95 5.73 -18.91
C ASP A 8 18.70 5.35 -17.63
N LEU A 9 17.99 4.85 -16.62
CA LEU A 9 18.60 4.31 -15.39
C LEU A 9 19.52 3.12 -15.65
N TYR A 10 19.26 2.37 -16.72
CA TYR A 10 20.05 1.21 -17.10
C TYR A 10 21.35 1.57 -17.84
N GLU A 11 21.30 2.57 -18.72
CA GLU A 11 22.47 3.04 -19.49
C GLU A 11 23.43 3.87 -18.65
N THR A 12 22.99 4.31 -17.46
CA THR A 12 23.82 5.09 -16.55
C THR A 12 24.93 4.23 -15.93
N VAL A 13 26.18 4.58 -16.23
CA VAL A 13 27.37 3.93 -15.67
C VAL A 13 27.53 4.31 -14.19
N GLN A 14 28.09 3.40 -13.37
CA GLN A 14 28.30 3.58 -11.92
C GLN A 14 27.03 3.69 -11.05
N VAL A 15 25.87 3.28 -11.56
CA VAL A 15 24.62 3.19 -10.78
C VAL A 15 24.21 1.75 -10.57
N SER A 16 23.83 1.43 -9.33
CA SER A 16 23.17 0.17 -8.96
C SER A 16 21.68 0.42 -8.75
N VAL A 17 20.84 -0.30 -9.49
CA VAL A 17 19.38 -0.16 -9.43
C VAL A 17 18.79 -1.24 -8.53
N ILE A 18 18.03 -0.84 -7.51
CA ILE A 18 17.22 -1.74 -6.69
C ILE A 18 15.76 -1.56 -7.11
N LEU A 19 15.18 -2.62 -7.67
CA LEU A 19 13.78 -2.63 -8.10
C LEU A 19 12.89 -3.26 -7.02
N ILE A 20 11.88 -2.53 -6.57
CA ILE A 20 10.85 -3.04 -5.68
C ILE A 20 9.58 -3.21 -6.50
N VAL A 21 9.14 -4.46 -6.66
CA VAL A 21 7.99 -4.82 -7.49
C VAL A 21 7.06 -5.76 -6.73
N ASN A 22 5.75 -5.64 -6.97
CA ASN A 22 4.75 -6.52 -6.34
C ASN A 22 4.75 -7.94 -6.91
N GLY A 23 5.39 -8.15 -8.06
CA GLY A 23 5.51 -9.46 -8.68
C GLY A 23 6.36 -9.40 -9.93
N ARG A 24 7.37 -10.27 -10.00
CA ARG A 24 8.34 -10.32 -11.10
C ARG A 24 7.67 -10.62 -12.45
N THR A 25 6.78 -11.60 -12.51
CA THR A 25 6.11 -12.00 -13.76
C THR A 25 5.25 -10.87 -14.33
N SER A 26 4.47 -10.19 -13.47
CA SER A 26 3.67 -9.04 -13.87
C SER A 26 4.56 -7.88 -14.33
N PHE A 27 5.64 -7.61 -13.61
CA PHE A 27 6.62 -6.59 -13.98
C PHE A 27 7.25 -6.88 -15.35
N LEU A 28 7.79 -8.08 -15.57
CA LEU A 28 8.42 -8.48 -16.82
C LEU A 28 7.41 -8.54 -17.98
N GLY A 29 6.19 -9.01 -17.75
CA GLY A 29 5.13 -9.04 -18.76
C GLY A 29 4.71 -7.65 -19.25
N ASN A 30 4.76 -6.65 -18.37
CA ASN A 30 4.50 -5.26 -18.74
C ASN A 30 5.64 -4.63 -19.58
N LEU A 31 6.83 -5.24 -19.61
CA LEU A 31 7.99 -4.76 -20.36
C LEU A 31 8.07 -5.26 -21.82
N ARG A 32 6.95 -5.77 -22.39
CA ARG A 32 6.81 -6.35 -23.76
C ARG A 32 7.96 -6.03 -24.77
N ASP A 33 8.48 -7.11 -25.37
CA ASP A 33 9.46 -7.23 -26.47
C ASP A 33 10.89 -6.71 -26.24
N ARG A 34 11.18 -6.05 -25.12
CA ARG A 34 12.55 -5.64 -24.79
C ARG A 34 12.86 -5.86 -23.31
N ILE A 35 12.79 -7.11 -22.87
CA ILE A 35 13.34 -7.49 -21.58
C ILE A 35 14.86 -7.34 -21.67
N HIS A 36 15.41 -6.28 -21.11
CA HIS A 36 16.86 -6.13 -21.07
C HIS A 36 17.47 -7.33 -20.32
N PRO A 37 18.46 -8.04 -20.87
CA PRO A 37 19.02 -9.26 -20.28
C PRO A 37 19.44 -9.12 -18.81
N ARG A 38 19.89 -7.92 -18.40
CA ARG A 38 20.21 -7.62 -17.00
C ARG A 38 19.00 -7.58 -16.05
N TYR A 39 17.79 -7.25 -16.50
CA TYR A 39 16.59 -7.40 -15.65
C TYR A 39 16.18 -8.87 -15.52
N ALA A 40 16.33 -9.64 -16.60
CA ALA A 40 16.10 -11.08 -16.55
C ALA A 40 17.12 -11.78 -15.61
N ALA A 41 18.37 -11.32 -15.62
CA ALA A 41 19.46 -11.82 -14.78
C ALA A 41 19.57 -11.13 -13.41
N ALA A 42 18.67 -10.22 -13.06
CA ALA A 42 18.71 -9.53 -11.77
C ALA A 42 18.50 -10.53 -10.64
N ARG A 43 19.27 -10.37 -9.55
CA ARG A 43 19.07 -11.16 -8.34
C ARG A 43 17.72 -10.83 -7.74
N GLU A 44 16.90 -11.86 -7.55
CA GLU A 44 15.61 -11.74 -6.91
C GLU A 44 15.75 -11.98 -5.40
N ILE A 45 15.10 -11.14 -4.62
CA ILE A 45 14.89 -11.32 -3.18
C ILE A 45 13.39 -11.31 -2.97
N HIS A 46 12.83 -12.44 -2.59
CA HIS A 46 11.42 -12.56 -2.29
C HIS A 46 11.16 -12.11 -0.85
N PHE A 47 10.12 -11.29 -0.67
CA PHE A 47 9.66 -10.86 0.65
C PHE A 47 8.37 -11.60 0.95
N ASP A 48 8.45 -12.57 1.83
CA ASP A 48 7.28 -13.32 2.27
C ASP A 48 6.35 -12.44 3.10
N LYS A 49 5.09 -12.87 3.18
CA LYS A 49 4.14 -12.23 4.09
C LYS A 49 4.65 -12.35 5.52
N TYR A 50 4.41 -11.32 6.32
CA TYR A 50 4.69 -11.36 7.75
C TYR A 50 3.94 -12.53 8.39
N SER A 51 4.67 -13.33 9.18
CA SER A 51 4.06 -14.28 10.10
C SER A 51 3.50 -13.53 11.32
N LYS A 52 2.70 -14.22 12.14
CA LYS A 52 2.19 -13.66 13.40
C LYS A 52 3.33 -13.28 14.34
N GLU A 53 4.38 -14.10 14.38
CA GLU A 53 5.57 -13.87 15.20
C GLU A 53 6.31 -12.62 14.73
N ALA A 54 6.44 -12.43 13.42
CA ALA A 54 7.06 -11.23 12.87
C ALA A 54 6.22 -9.96 13.14
N PHE A 55 4.89 -10.07 13.17
CA PHE A 55 4.05 -8.97 13.63
C PHE A 55 4.26 -8.66 15.12
N ALA A 56 4.28 -9.68 15.97
CA ALA A 56 4.53 -9.50 17.40
C ALA A 56 5.90 -8.85 17.66
N GLU A 57 6.95 -9.24 16.91
CA GLU A 57 8.27 -8.62 17.00
C GLU A 57 8.24 -7.13 16.59
N VAL A 58 7.62 -6.82 15.44
CA VAL A 58 7.50 -5.43 14.98
C VAL A 58 6.73 -4.58 15.98
N VAL A 59 5.58 -5.07 16.46
CA VAL A 59 4.71 -4.34 17.40
C VAL A 59 5.41 -4.18 18.75
N GLY A 60 6.00 -5.24 19.29
CA GLY A 60 6.75 -5.22 20.55
C GLY A 60 7.92 -4.26 20.50
N GLY A 61 8.68 -4.25 19.39
CA GLY A 61 9.77 -3.29 19.17
C GLY A 61 9.28 -1.83 19.15
N ARG A 62 8.10 -1.56 18.57
CA ARG A 62 7.50 -0.21 18.59
C ARG A 62 6.95 0.17 19.96
N ALA A 63 6.33 -0.77 20.67
CA ALA A 63 5.86 -0.55 22.03
C ALA A 63 7.03 -0.22 22.96
N GLY A 64 8.11 -1.01 22.91
CA GLY A 64 9.31 -0.76 23.73
C GLY A 64 10.02 0.56 23.42
N ALA A 65 9.96 1.04 22.17
CA ALA A 65 10.56 2.32 21.78
C ALA A 65 9.67 3.53 22.07
N GLY A 66 8.35 3.36 22.18
CA GLY A 66 7.39 4.47 22.18
C GLY A 66 6.49 4.55 23.41
N LEU A 67 6.41 3.50 24.22
CA LEU A 67 5.55 3.40 25.40
C LEU A 67 6.37 3.06 26.63
N ARG A 68 5.87 3.45 27.80
CA ARG A 68 6.50 3.08 29.07
C ARG A 68 6.40 1.56 29.26
N ALA A 69 7.44 0.97 29.85
CA ALA A 69 7.45 -0.47 30.15
C ALA A 69 6.23 -0.87 31.00
N GLY A 70 5.61 -2.00 30.64
CA GLY A 70 4.42 -2.53 31.31
C GLY A 70 3.08 -1.90 30.92
N VAL A 71 3.07 -0.89 30.04
CA VAL A 71 1.82 -0.29 29.52
C VAL A 71 1.11 -1.25 28.58
N VAL A 72 1.83 -1.89 27.66
CA VAL A 72 1.26 -2.90 26.76
C VAL A 72 1.53 -4.27 27.38
N VAL A 73 0.47 -5.05 27.61
CA VAL A 73 0.62 -6.45 28.03
C VAL A 73 0.92 -7.33 26.81
N ASP A 74 1.66 -8.42 27.01
CA ASP A 74 2.09 -9.29 25.91
C ASP A 74 0.89 -9.87 25.14
N GLU A 75 -0.22 -10.15 25.82
CA GLU A 75 -1.47 -10.61 25.23
C GLU A 75 -2.07 -9.60 24.25
N ALA A 76 -1.89 -8.29 24.50
CA ALA A 76 -2.33 -7.24 23.58
C ALA A 76 -1.48 -7.25 22.31
N VAL A 77 -0.17 -7.47 22.42
CA VAL A 77 0.73 -7.63 21.27
C VAL A 77 0.33 -8.85 20.42
N GLN A 78 0.03 -9.98 21.06
CA GLN A 78 -0.43 -11.18 20.37
C GLN A 78 -1.79 -10.98 19.70
N THR A 79 -2.70 -10.24 20.34
CA THR A 79 -3.98 -9.88 19.75
C THR A 79 -3.79 -9.05 18.49
N ILE A 80 -2.91 -8.04 18.50
CA ILE A 80 -2.58 -7.26 17.30
C ILE A 80 -2.03 -8.19 16.20
N ALA A 81 -1.10 -9.07 16.54
CA ALA A 81 -0.50 -10.01 15.59
C ALA A 81 -1.52 -11.00 14.99
N ALA A 82 -2.59 -11.31 15.71
CA ALA A 82 -3.66 -12.19 15.24
C ALA A 82 -4.62 -11.51 14.26
N VAL A 83 -4.86 -10.20 14.41
CA VAL A 83 -5.85 -9.45 13.62
C VAL A 83 -5.25 -8.62 12.49
N ALA A 84 -3.96 -8.26 12.58
CA ALA A 84 -3.33 -7.40 11.60
C ALA A 84 -3.10 -8.12 10.25
N ASP A 85 -3.40 -7.41 9.15
CA ASP A 85 -3.19 -7.89 7.79
C ASP A 85 -1.77 -7.58 7.27
N ASN A 86 -1.20 -6.46 7.70
CA ASN A 86 0.12 -5.97 7.33
C ASN A 86 0.75 -5.14 8.46
N ALA A 87 2.06 -4.90 8.36
CA ALA A 87 2.82 -4.26 9.44
C ALA A 87 2.37 -2.81 9.72
N ARG A 88 1.86 -2.12 8.70
CA ARG A 88 1.34 -0.75 8.85
C ARG A 88 0.03 -0.75 9.63
N ALA A 89 -0.85 -1.73 9.41
CA ALA A 89 -2.05 -1.91 10.21
C ALA A 89 -1.71 -2.27 11.65
N ALA A 90 -0.82 -3.23 11.87
CA ALA A 90 -0.38 -3.63 13.22
C ALA A 90 0.10 -2.43 14.07
N VAL A 91 1.01 -1.62 13.50
CA VAL A 91 1.53 -0.41 14.18
C VAL A 91 0.46 0.67 14.34
N ARG A 92 -0.50 0.76 13.41
CA ARG A 92 -1.61 1.71 13.53
C ARG A 92 -2.55 1.32 14.66
N ILE A 93 -2.93 0.05 14.76
CA ILE A 93 -3.79 -0.49 15.81
C ILE A 93 -3.18 -0.18 17.18
N LEU A 94 -1.88 -0.50 17.37
CA LEU A 94 -1.15 -0.15 18.59
C LEU A 94 -1.26 1.35 18.92
N ARG A 95 -1.04 2.21 17.91
CA ARG A 95 -1.11 3.67 18.10
C ARG A 95 -2.51 4.14 18.46
N THR A 96 -3.55 3.55 17.86
CA THR A 96 -4.94 3.90 18.14
C THR A 96 -5.31 3.46 19.56
N ALA A 97 -5.04 2.21 19.93
CA ALA A 97 -5.28 1.71 21.29
C ALA A 97 -4.53 2.54 22.35
N ALA A 98 -3.25 2.87 22.10
CA ALA A 98 -2.47 3.69 23.02
C ALA A 98 -2.98 5.13 23.19
N ARG A 99 -3.74 5.66 22.22
CA ARG A 99 -4.36 6.98 22.33
C ARG A 99 -5.69 6.95 23.08
N SER A 100 -6.39 5.82 23.04
CA SER A 100 -7.68 5.63 23.69
C SER A 100 -7.56 5.07 25.11
N ALA A 101 -6.42 4.46 25.45
CA ALA A 101 -6.17 3.89 26.78
C ALA A 101 -6.23 4.95 27.88
N LEU A 102 -7.17 4.78 28.82
CA LEU A 102 -7.41 5.68 29.94
C LEU A 102 -6.47 5.40 31.12
N ASP A 103 -6.13 4.13 31.36
CA ASP A 103 -5.49 3.68 32.61
C ASP A 103 -3.99 3.36 32.47
N ASN A 104 -3.29 3.96 31.50
CA ASN A 104 -1.88 3.66 31.19
C ASN A 104 -1.60 2.16 31.01
N ARG A 105 -2.61 1.40 30.61
CA ARG A 105 -2.51 -0.02 30.34
C ARG A 105 -3.35 -0.32 29.10
N ILE A 106 -2.81 -1.11 28.20
CA ILE A 106 -3.42 -1.51 26.93
C ILE A 106 -3.67 -3.00 27.01
N THR A 107 -4.95 -3.39 27.02
CA THR A 107 -5.40 -4.78 27.11
C THR A 107 -5.80 -5.33 25.73
N PRO A 108 -6.00 -6.65 25.58
CA PRO A 108 -6.56 -7.24 24.36
C PRO A 108 -7.89 -6.61 23.91
N GLU A 109 -8.75 -6.20 24.85
CA GLU A 109 -10.03 -5.57 24.56
C GLU A 109 -9.84 -4.20 23.90
N ASP A 110 -8.93 -3.37 24.43
CA ASP A 110 -8.57 -2.08 23.82
C ASP A 110 -8.06 -2.24 22.37
N ILE A 111 -7.36 -3.36 22.10
CA ILE A 111 -6.90 -3.68 20.74
C ILE A 111 -8.10 -3.94 19.83
N VAL A 112 -9.04 -4.78 20.25
CA VAL A 112 -10.23 -5.12 19.46
C VAL A 112 -11.06 -3.88 19.17
N GLU A 113 -11.25 -3.00 20.16
CA GLU A 113 -11.97 -1.74 19.99
C GLU A 113 -11.23 -0.75 19.07
N ALA A 114 -9.90 -0.78 19.05
CA ALA A 114 -9.09 0.10 18.21
C ALA A 114 -9.00 -0.34 16.74
N VAL A 115 -9.35 -1.58 16.40
CA VAL A 115 -9.23 -2.14 15.03
C VAL A 115 -10.05 -1.33 14.01
N PRO A 116 -11.37 -1.10 14.18
CA PRO A 116 -12.17 -0.38 13.20
C PRO A 116 -11.59 1.02 12.88
N ASP A 117 -11.33 1.81 13.91
CA ASP A 117 -10.78 3.18 13.78
C ASP A 117 -9.40 3.18 13.13
N ALA A 118 -8.56 2.19 13.44
CA ALA A 118 -7.25 2.04 12.83
C ALA A 118 -7.36 1.76 11.32
N HIS A 119 -8.28 0.90 10.91
CA HIS A 119 -8.55 0.59 9.51
C HIS A 119 -9.16 1.77 8.76
N GLU A 120 -10.15 2.44 9.35
CA GLU A 120 -10.76 3.65 8.78
C GLU A 120 -9.71 4.74 8.55
N THR A 121 -8.88 5.02 9.56
CA THR A 121 -7.79 6.01 9.42
C THR A 121 -6.79 5.65 8.30
N LEU A 122 -6.50 4.36 8.11
CA LEU A 122 -5.64 3.91 7.02
C LEU A 122 -6.31 4.02 5.66
N ARG A 123 -7.60 3.70 5.59
CA ARG A 123 -8.45 3.85 4.40
C ARG A 123 -8.49 5.32 3.98
N ASP A 124 -8.82 6.24 4.88
CA ASP A 124 -8.90 7.67 4.60
C ASP A 124 -7.57 8.24 4.14
N ARG A 125 -6.47 7.80 4.76
CA ARG A 125 -5.12 8.19 4.33
C ARG A 125 -4.75 7.62 2.96
N ALA A 126 -5.25 6.43 2.60
CA ALA A 126 -5.04 5.87 1.28
C ALA A 126 -5.86 6.63 0.23
N LEU A 127 -7.13 6.92 0.53
CA LEU A 127 -8.04 7.65 -0.35
C LEU A 127 -7.59 9.09 -0.58
N SER A 128 -7.14 9.80 0.45
CA SER A 128 -6.62 11.17 0.33
C SER A 128 -5.34 11.29 -0.52
N ARG A 129 -4.67 10.18 -0.83
CA ARG A 129 -3.50 10.13 -1.71
C ARG A 129 -3.85 9.81 -3.16
N LEU A 130 -5.09 9.42 -3.43
CA LEU A 130 -5.55 9.22 -4.80
C LEU A 130 -5.64 10.59 -5.47
N GLY A 131 -5.08 10.69 -6.68
CA GLY A 131 -5.37 11.83 -7.55
C GLY A 131 -6.84 11.79 -7.99
N ASP A 132 -7.37 12.95 -8.38
CA ASP A 132 -8.81 13.18 -8.65
C ASP A 132 -9.44 12.08 -9.49
N ARG A 133 -8.79 11.69 -10.59
CA ARG A 133 -9.26 10.60 -11.47
C ARG A 133 -9.47 9.26 -10.76
N HIS A 134 -8.53 8.84 -9.92
CA HIS A 134 -8.67 7.57 -9.20
C HIS A 134 -9.69 7.67 -8.08
N ARG A 135 -9.89 8.87 -7.52
CA ARG A 135 -10.92 9.14 -6.52
C ARG A 135 -12.32 8.99 -7.11
N TYR A 136 -12.59 9.60 -8.26
CA TYR A 136 -13.87 9.44 -8.98
C TYR A 136 -14.17 7.98 -9.32
N VAL A 137 -13.18 7.23 -9.82
CA VAL A 137 -13.35 5.79 -10.10
C VAL A 137 -13.70 5.02 -8.82
N PHE A 138 -13.07 5.38 -7.70
CA PHE A 138 -13.37 4.77 -6.41
C PHE A 138 -14.79 5.10 -5.94
N GLU A 139 -15.22 6.35 -6.04
CA GLU A 139 -16.57 6.80 -5.66
C GLU A 139 -17.65 6.09 -6.49
N ILE A 140 -17.46 5.97 -7.81
CA ILE A 140 -18.37 5.22 -8.70
C ILE A 140 -18.52 3.76 -8.23
N LEU A 141 -17.41 3.11 -7.86
CA LEU A 141 -17.41 1.74 -7.39
C LEU A 141 -18.02 1.59 -6.00
N GLU A 142 -17.86 2.59 -5.13
CA GLU A 142 -18.46 2.62 -3.80
C GLU A 142 -19.98 2.75 -3.88
N GLU A 143 -20.49 3.60 -4.77
CA GLU A 143 -21.93 3.82 -4.97
C GLU A 143 -22.63 2.68 -5.73
N SER A 144 -21.99 2.19 -6.79
CA SER A 144 -22.62 1.24 -7.73
C SER A 144 -22.24 -0.22 -7.48
N GLY A 145 -21.29 -0.49 -6.58
CA GLY A 145 -20.72 -1.81 -6.33
C GLY A 145 -19.76 -2.27 -7.43
N PRO A 146 -19.35 -3.56 -7.42
CA PRO A 146 -18.43 -4.11 -8.40
C PRO A 146 -18.98 -4.03 -9.84
N MET A 147 -18.22 -3.40 -10.74
CA MET A 147 -18.61 -3.18 -12.13
C MET A 147 -17.52 -3.64 -13.11
N ARG A 148 -17.87 -3.82 -14.39
CA ARG A 148 -16.88 -4.09 -15.43
C ARG A 148 -16.12 -2.81 -15.77
N ALA A 149 -14.89 -2.98 -16.25
CA ALA A 149 -14.03 -1.84 -16.60
C ALA A 149 -14.58 -0.97 -17.74
N GLY A 150 -15.52 -1.46 -18.56
CA GLY A 150 -16.21 -0.65 -19.57
C GLY A 150 -17.24 0.27 -18.92
N ASP A 151 -18.13 -0.29 -18.12
CA ASP A 151 -19.19 0.39 -17.38
C ASP A 151 -18.63 1.50 -16.45
N ILE A 152 -17.47 1.26 -15.83
CA ILE A 152 -16.79 2.27 -15.00
C ILE A 152 -16.34 3.47 -15.85
N ARG A 153 -15.86 3.24 -17.07
CA ARG A 153 -15.41 4.33 -17.96
C ARG A 153 -16.58 5.18 -18.43
N GLU A 154 -17.70 4.54 -18.76
CA GLU A 154 -18.92 5.21 -19.18
C GLU A 154 -19.44 6.13 -18.07
N ARG A 155 -19.62 5.59 -16.85
CA ARG A 155 -20.00 6.40 -15.69
C ARG A 155 -19.00 7.50 -15.36
N TYR A 156 -17.70 7.22 -15.46
CA TYR A 156 -16.68 8.24 -15.23
C TYR A 156 -16.83 9.40 -16.23
N ALA A 157 -17.03 9.09 -17.51
CA ALA A 157 -17.21 10.10 -18.55
C ALA A 157 -18.51 10.90 -18.34
N GLU A 158 -19.59 10.27 -17.90
CA GLU A 158 -20.84 10.95 -17.53
C GLU A 158 -20.66 11.93 -16.36
N VAL A 159 -19.91 11.55 -15.33
CA VAL A 159 -19.73 12.36 -14.11
C VAL A 159 -18.73 13.50 -14.30
N THR A 160 -17.65 13.26 -15.05
CA THR A 160 -16.54 14.22 -15.18
C THR A 160 -16.58 15.02 -16.48
N GLY A 161 -17.35 14.59 -17.48
CA GLY A 161 -17.32 15.17 -18.84
C GLY A 161 -16.05 14.85 -19.64
N ASP A 162 -15.11 14.11 -19.04
CA ASP A 162 -13.84 13.72 -19.66
C ASP A 162 -13.94 12.30 -20.24
N GLU A 163 -13.67 12.16 -21.53
CA GLU A 163 -13.44 10.83 -22.10
C GLU A 163 -12.13 10.25 -21.56
N VAL A 164 -12.25 9.13 -20.85
CA VAL A 164 -11.10 8.31 -20.46
C VAL A 164 -10.48 7.69 -21.71
N SER A 165 -9.54 8.40 -22.35
CA SER A 165 -8.82 7.84 -23.49
C SER A 165 -7.93 6.68 -23.03
N SER A 166 -8.03 5.55 -23.74
CA SER A 166 -7.10 4.44 -23.61
C SER A 166 -5.88 4.69 -24.53
N SER A 167 -4.74 5.09 -23.94
CA SER A 167 -3.40 5.22 -24.54
C SER A 167 -3.02 6.60 -25.12
N PRO A 168 -1.71 6.96 -25.07
CA PRO A 168 -1.26 8.34 -24.90
C PRO A 168 -1.43 9.13 -26.20
N SER A 169 -2.24 10.17 -26.14
CA SER A 169 -2.24 11.22 -27.15
C SER A 169 -0.87 11.88 -27.20
N ARG A 170 -0.31 11.84 -28.41
CA ARG A 170 0.82 12.65 -28.85
C ARG A 170 0.62 14.11 -28.42
N GLY A 171 1.62 14.64 -27.73
CA GLY A 171 1.74 16.06 -27.40
C GLY A 171 3.21 16.41 -27.26
N ILE A 172 3.96 16.33 -28.37
CA ILE A 172 5.29 16.92 -28.45
C ILE A 172 5.09 18.44 -28.42
N CYS A 173 5.27 19.07 -27.26
CA CYS A 173 5.58 20.49 -27.22
C CYS A 173 6.97 20.67 -27.84
N ARG A 174 6.99 21.26 -29.04
CA ARG A 174 8.18 21.87 -29.61
C ARG A 174 8.51 23.13 -28.81
N SER A 175 9.76 23.26 -28.41
CA SER A 175 10.49 24.53 -28.24
C SER A 175 11.95 24.24 -28.52
#